data_AF-A0A1G0RDY4-F1
#
_entry.id   AF-A0A1G0RDY4-F1
#
_cell.length_a   1.000
_cell.length_b   1.000
_cell.length_c   1.000
_cell.angle_alpha   90.00
_cell.angle_beta   90.00
_cell.angle_gamma   90.00
#
_symmetry.space_group_name_H-M   'P 1'
#
loop_
_entity.id
_entity.type
_entity.pdbx_description
1 polymer ?
#
loop_
_entity_poly.entity_id
_entity_poly.type
_entity_poly.pdbx_seq_one_letter_code
_entity_poly.pdbx_strand_id
1 'polypeptide(L)'
;MNIKTFLITLILFTGIANAQIATELTVAMDSAASLSGIIDAGDRTPIAIQIDTAWTAADLTFQTCNDTTGGTNWRNVNFSGLYELQFNVSASGFYLIDPKEAEGFLRYIKVRSGTSAAAVNQAAARTIYLWVR
;
A
#
# COMPACT_ATOMS: atom_id res chain seq x y z
N MET A 1 12.87 -35.86 35.38
CA MET A 1 12.52 -34.93 34.29
C MET A 1 13.55 -35.11 33.18
N ASN A 2 13.17 -35.71 32.05
CA ASN A 2 14.12 -36.14 31.01
C ASN A 2 14.48 -34.95 30.11
N ILE A 3 15.78 -34.66 29.97
CA ILE A 3 16.34 -33.60 29.12
C ILE A 3 15.83 -33.67 27.66
N LYS A 4 15.45 -34.87 27.18
CA LYS A 4 14.87 -35.05 25.83
C LYS A 4 13.48 -34.42 25.66
N THR A 5 12.70 -34.27 26.74
CA THR A 5 11.37 -33.62 26.69
C THR A 5 11.48 -32.09 26.63
N PHE A 6 12.59 -31.52 27.12
CA PHE A 6 12.79 -30.06 27.13
C PHE A 6 13.28 -29.52 25.76
N LEU A 7 13.95 -30.34 24.95
CA LEU A 7 14.39 -29.95 23.61
C LEU A 7 13.26 -29.98 22.55
N ILE A 8 12.21 -30.78 22.74
CA ILE A 8 11.11 -30.92 21.76
C ILE A 8 10.11 -29.76 21.86
N THR A 9 9.97 -29.12 23.01
CA THR A 9 9.08 -27.94 23.18
C THR A 9 9.74 -26.63 22.73
N LEU A 10 11.07 -26.57 22.62
CA LEU A 10 11.79 -25.35 22.23
C LEU A 10 11.87 -25.13 20.70
N ILE A 11 11.47 -26.11 19.88
CA ILE A 11 11.49 -25.99 18.41
C ILE A 11 10.18 -25.38 17.86
N LEU A 12 9.14 -25.21 18.68
CA LEU A 12 7.96 -24.41 18.32
C LEU A 12 8.19 -22.89 18.49
N PHE A 13 9.37 -22.48 18.96
CA PHE A 13 9.79 -21.08 19.00
C PHE A 13 10.81 -20.73 17.91
N THR A 14 10.80 -21.44 16.77
CA THR A 14 11.39 -20.91 15.52
C THR A 14 10.46 -19.89 14.86
N GLY A 15 9.62 -19.20 15.63
CA GLY A 15 9.29 -17.80 15.38
C GLY A 15 10.53 -16.92 15.57
N ILE A 16 11.67 -17.30 15.00
CA ILE A 16 12.62 -16.31 14.49
C ILE A 16 11.82 -15.65 13.38
N ALA A 17 11.23 -14.50 13.72
CA ALA A 17 10.43 -13.70 12.83
C ALA A 17 11.05 -13.77 11.44
N ASN A 18 10.34 -14.32 10.47
CA ASN A 18 10.63 -14.00 9.08
C ASN A 18 10.69 -12.48 9.08
N ALA A 19 11.88 -11.91 8.93
CA ALA A 19 11.98 -10.50 8.64
C ALA A 19 11.16 -10.34 7.36
N GLN A 20 9.94 -9.84 7.49
CA GLN A 20 9.01 -9.87 6.40
C GLN A 20 9.62 -9.03 5.30
N ILE A 21 10.09 -9.70 4.25
CA ILE A 21 10.82 -9.08 3.17
C ILE A 21 9.83 -8.15 2.49
N ALA A 22 10.23 -6.88 2.36
CA ALA A 22 9.46 -5.90 1.62
C ALA A 22 9.11 -6.47 0.24
N THR A 23 7.82 -6.56 -0.04
CA THR A 23 7.32 -7.10 -1.31
C THR A 23 6.75 -5.98 -2.14
N GLU A 24 7.05 -6.00 -3.44
CA GLU A 24 6.52 -5.06 -4.41
C GLU A 24 5.12 -5.49 -4.87
N LEU A 25 4.16 -4.57 -4.88
CA LEU A 25 2.84 -4.73 -5.51
C LEU A 25 2.68 -3.73 -6.64
N THR A 26 2.30 -4.23 -7.82
CA THR A 26 2.08 -3.40 -9.01
C THR A 26 0.80 -2.58 -8.86
N VAL A 27 0.90 -1.28 -9.14
CA VAL A 27 -0.23 -0.35 -9.19
C VAL A 27 -0.39 0.11 -10.63
N ALA A 28 -1.30 -0.51 -11.35
CA ALA A 28 -1.64 -0.13 -12.72
C ALA A 28 -2.71 0.97 -12.73
N MET A 29 -2.46 2.01 -13.52
CA MET A 29 -3.41 3.08 -13.81
C MET A 29 -3.62 3.17 -15.32
N ASP A 30 -4.86 3.02 -15.75
CA ASP A 30 -5.20 3.13 -17.17
C ASP A 30 -5.12 4.58 -17.66
N SER A 31 -4.95 4.73 -18.98
CA SER A 31 -5.08 6.04 -19.62
C SER A 31 -6.44 6.64 -19.32
N ALA A 32 -6.48 7.95 -19.08
CA ALA A 32 -7.66 8.71 -18.66
C ALA A 32 -8.29 8.30 -17.31
N ALA A 33 -7.69 7.36 -16.57
CA ALA A 33 -8.11 7.04 -15.20
C ALA A 33 -7.35 7.90 -14.17
N SER A 34 -8.02 8.24 -13.08
CA SER A 34 -7.41 8.87 -11.90
C SER A 34 -7.26 7.90 -10.72
N LEU A 35 -7.87 6.71 -10.79
CA LEU A 35 -7.75 5.66 -9.78
C LEU A 35 -7.13 4.41 -10.41
N SER A 36 -6.31 3.71 -9.63
CA SER A 36 -5.77 2.41 -10.01
C SER A 36 -6.82 1.30 -10.00
N GLY A 37 -6.45 0.16 -10.57
CA GLY A 37 -7.08 -1.12 -10.23
C GLY A 37 -6.97 -1.45 -8.73
N ILE A 38 -7.70 -2.49 -8.31
CA ILE A 38 -7.65 -2.99 -6.92
C ILE A 38 -6.30 -3.66 -6.67
N ILE A 39 -5.64 -3.26 -5.59
CA ILE A 39 -4.41 -3.88 -5.08
C ILE A 39 -4.81 -4.73 -3.87
N ASP A 40 -4.46 -6.01 -3.87
CA ASP A 40 -4.63 -6.91 -2.72
C ASP A 40 -3.31 -6.98 -1.93
N ALA A 41 -3.25 -6.27 -0.81
CA ALA A 41 -2.11 -6.29 0.09
C ALA A 41 -2.09 -7.52 1.00
N GLY A 42 -3.17 -8.30 1.07
CA GLY A 42 -3.34 -9.33 2.10
C GLY A 42 -3.30 -8.71 3.50
N ASP A 43 -2.56 -9.36 4.40
CA ASP A 43 -2.35 -8.89 5.78
C ASP A 43 -1.11 -7.99 5.92
N ARG A 44 -0.66 -7.37 4.81
CA ARG A 44 0.60 -6.62 4.73
C ARG A 44 0.35 -5.12 4.77
N THR A 45 1.27 -4.41 5.41
CA THR A 45 1.19 -2.97 5.63
C THR A 45 2.05 -2.23 4.60
N PRO A 46 1.50 -1.19 3.92
CA PRO A 46 2.29 -0.33 3.04
C PRO A 46 3.46 0.33 3.77
N ILE A 47 4.61 0.41 3.11
CA ILE A 47 5.82 1.01 3.68
C ILE A 47 6.52 2.00 2.76
N ALA A 48 6.32 1.88 1.44
CA ALA A 48 6.89 2.82 0.50
C ALA A 48 6.12 2.84 -0.82
N ILE A 49 6.28 3.95 -1.52
CA ILE A 49 5.78 4.16 -2.88
C ILE A 49 6.98 4.36 -3.79
N GLN A 50 7.07 3.59 -4.85
CA GLN A 50 8.07 3.77 -5.89
C GLN A 50 7.39 4.25 -7.16
N ILE A 51 7.88 5.37 -7.69
CA ILE A 51 7.29 6.07 -8.83
C ILE A 51 8.13 5.80 -10.07
N ASP A 52 7.47 5.42 -11.16
CA ASP A 52 8.13 5.24 -12.46
C ASP A 52 8.61 6.58 -13.06
N THR A 53 9.60 6.46 -13.94
CA THR A 53 10.19 7.53 -14.74
C THR A 53 9.16 8.29 -15.59
N ALA A 54 8.07 7.63 -16.00
CA ALA A 54 7.04 8.23 -16.84
C ALA A 54 5.97 9.02 -16.06
N TRP A 55 6.11 9.18 -14.74
CA TRP A 55 5.14 9.96 -13.95
C TRP A 55 5.24 11.46 -14.26
N THR A 56 4.13 12.06 -14.70
CA THR A 56 4.12 13.44 -15.23
C THR A 56 3.41 14.45 -14.32
N ALA A 57 3.27 14.11 -13.04
CA ALA A 57 2.75 14.91 -11.92
C ALA A 57 1.27 14.69 -11.55
N ALA A 58 1.10 14.41 -10.26
CA ALA A 58 -0.05 14.59 -9.39
C ALA A 58 0.40 14.07 -8.02
N ASP A 59 -0.12 14.64 -6.94
CA ASP A 59 0.05 14.01 -5.63
C ASP A 59 -0.68 12.67 -5.60
N LEU A 60 -0.27 11.76 -4.73
CA LEU A 60 -0.97 10.49 -4.57
C LEU A 60 -1.82 10.49 -3.31
N THR A 61 -3.06 10.03 -3.44
CA THR A 61 -3.95 9.72 -2.31
C THR A 61 -4.43 8.29 -2.40
N PHE A 62 -5.09 7.79 -1.36
CA PHE A 62 -5.45 6.38 -1.27
C PHE A 62 -6.92 6.16 -0.95
N GLN A 63 -7.45 5.06 -1.45
CA GLN A 63 -8.67 4.46 -0.93
C GLN A 63 -8.38 3.07 -0.37
N THR A 64 -9.14 2.67 0.65
CA THR A 64 -9.02 1.34 1.24
C THR A 64 -10.39 0.71 1.51
N CYS A 65 -10.47 -0.63 1.47
CA CYS A 65 -11.65 -1.41 1.85
C CYS A 65 -11.27 -2.80 2.39
N ASN A 66 -12.19 -3.42 3.16
CA ASN A 66 -12.05 -4.81 3.63
C ASN A 66 -12.86 -5.81 2.80
N ASP A 67 -13.68 -5.33 1.87
CA ASP A 67 -14.59 -6.16 1.07
C ASP A 67 -13.87 -6.71 -0.17
N THR A 68 -13.91 -8.04 -0.31
CA THR A 68 -13.33 -8.84 -1.39
C THR A 68 -14.14 -8.78 -2.69
N THR A 69 -15.37 -8.23 -2.70
CA THR A 69 -16.32 -8.35 -3.83
C THR A 69 -16.28 -7.21 -4.85
N GLY A 70 -15.23 -6.40 -4.88
CA GLY A 70 -14.98 -5.53 -6.04
C GLY A 70 -15.66 -4.15 -5.99
N GLY A 71 -16.05 -3.65 -4.82
CA GLY A 71 -15.92 -2.21 -4.59
C GLY A 71 -17.17 -1.37 -4.40
N THR A 72 -18.05 -1.73 -3.47
CA THR A 72 -19.13 -0.83 -3.03
C THR A 72 -18.74 0.04 -1.82
N ASN A 73 -17.74 -0.37 -1.02
CA ASN A 73 -17.41 0.26 0.26
C ASN A 73 -15.97 0.85 0.33
N TRP A 74 -15.58 1.63 -0.67
CA TRP A 74 -14.29 2.35 -0.65
C TRP A 74 -14.35 3.58 0.25
N ARG A 75 -13.31 3.76 1.06
CA ARG A 75 -13.12 4.98 1.86
C ARG A 75 -11.80 5.63 1.49
N ASN A 76 -11.79 6.95 1.40
CA ASN A 76 -10.53 7.69 1.33
C ASN A 76 -9.76 7.49 2.63
N VAL A 77 -8.45 7.31 2.53
CA VAL A 77 -7.57 7.22 3.70
C VAL A 77 -7.33 8.65 4.18
N ASN A 78 -7.80 8.98 5.38
CA ASN A 78 -7.56 10.27 6.01
C ASN A 78 -6.59 10.10 7.17
N PHE A 79 -5.63 11.01 7.31
CA PHE A 79 -4.72 11.01 8.43
C PHE A 79 -5.21 11.93 9.54
N SER A 80 -5.20 11.42 10.78
CA SER A 80 -5.63 12.15 11.99
C SER A 80 -7.06 12.75 11.91
N GLY A 81 -7.90 12.27 10.99
CA GLY A 81 -9.27 12.79 10.78
C GLY A 81 -9.35 14.19 10.18
N LEU A 82 -8.24 14.76 9.72
CA LEU A 82 -8.18 16.16 9.26
C LEU A 82 -8.09 16.30 7.74
N TYR A 83 -7.27 15.47 7.10
CA TYR A 83 -6.99 15.57 5.67
C TYR A 83 -6.83 14.18 5.05
N GLU A 84 -7.08 14.11 3.75
CA GLU A 84 -6.79 12.92 2.95
C GLU A 84 -5.27 12.70 2.94
N LEU A 85 -4.81 11.48 3.27
CA LEU A 85 -3.40 11.14 3.28
C LEU A 85 -2.83 11.31 1.88
N GLN A 86 -1.87 12.23 1.75
CA GLN A 86 -1.38 12.73 0.47
C GLN A 86 0.14 12.69 0.42
N PHE A 87 0.67 12.18 -0.69
CA PHE A 87 2.11 12.14 -0.96
C PHE A 87 2.42 13.04 -2.15
N ASN A 88 3.27 14.05 -1.92
CA ASN A 88 3.84 14.84 -3.01
C ASN A 88 4.97 14.05 -3.65
N VAL A 89 4.74 13.60 -4.89
CA VAL A 89 5.65 12.71 -5.60
C VAL A 89 6.12 13.27 -6.94
N SER A 90 7.33 12.88 -7.31
CA SER A 90 7.99 13.17 -8.58
C SER A 90 8.37 11.87 -9.28
N ALA A 91 8.59 11.94 -10.60
CA ALA A 91 9.14 10.83 -11.37
C ALA A 91 10.40 10.25 -10.72
N SER A 92 10.60 8.94 -10.85
CA SER A 92 11.77 8.21 -10.36
C SER A 92 12.02 8.32 -8.84
N GLY A 93 11.00 8.68 -8.06
CA GLY A 93 11.10 8.82 -6.62
C GLY A 93 10.79 7.54 -5.86
N PHE A 94 11.36 7.42 -4.66
CA PHE A 94 11.04 6.38 -3.67
C PHE A 94 10.67 7.05 -2.36
N TYR A 95 9.40 6.93 -1.97
CA TYR A 95 8.79 7.66 -0.85
C TYR A 95 8.47 6.70 0.26
N LEU A 96 9.08 6.90 1.43
CA LEU A 96 8.76 6.12 2.62
C LEU A 96 7.40 6.57 3.18
N ILE A 97 6.61 5.62 3.65
CA ILE A 97 5.36 5.86 4.38
C ILE A 97 5.69 5.78 5.87
N ASP A 98 5.31 6.80 6.65
CA ASP A 98 5.47 6.74 8.11
C ASP A 98 4.63 5.56 8.64
N PRO A 99 5.17 4.68 9.50
CA PRO A 99 4.40 3.59 10.08
C PRO A 99 3.05 4.02 10.67
N LYS A 100 2.95 5.21 11.25
CA LYS A 100 1.69 5.76 11.81
C LYS A 100 0.64 6.06 10.75
N GLU A 101 1.06 6.44 9.54
CA GLU A 101 0.17 6.66 8.39
C GLU A 101 -0.30 5.31 7.81
N ALA A 102 0.55 4.28 7.93
CA ALA A 102 0.29 2.96 7.38
C ALA A 102 -0.63 2.08 8.26
N GLU A 103 -0.65 2.30 9.58
CA GLU A 103 -1.37 1.50 10.59
C GLU A 103 -2.91 1.44 10.44
N GLY A 104 -3.50 2.07 9.42
CA GLY A 104 -4.95 2.05 9.14
C GLY A 104 -5.34 1.49 7.76
N PHE A 105 -4.39 1.08 6.93
CA PHE A 105 -4.71 0.50 5.63
C PHE A 105 -5.36 -0.86 5.81
N LEU A 106 -6.48 -1.08 5.10
CA LEU A 106 -7.12 -2.38 5.00
C LEU A 106 -6.52 -3.15 3.83
N ARG A 107 -6.86 -4.44 3.75
CA ARG A 107 -6.35 -5.38 2.75
C ARG A 107 -6.38 -4.86 1.31
N TYR A 108 -7.48 -4.21 0.91
CA TYR A 108 -7.63 -3.72 -0.44
C TYR A 108 -7.32 -2.24 -0.51
N ILE A 109 -6.51 -1.88 -1.50
CA ILE A 109 -6.00 -0.52 -1.70
C ILE A 109 -6.27 -0.10 -3.14
N LYS A 110 -6.61 1.17 -3.33
CA LYS A 110 -6.49 1.87 -4.61
C LYS A 110 -5.63 3.10 -4.40
N VAL A 111 -4.81 3.40 -5.39
CA VAL A 111 -4.06 4.65 -5.44
C VAL A 111 -4.77 5.59 -6.39
N ARG A 112 -4.92 6.84 -5.95
CA ARG A 112 -5.45 7.93 -6.75
C ARG A 112 -4.33 8.88 -7.13
N SER A 113 -4.36 9.31 -8.39
CA SER A 113 -3.65 10.47 -8.90
C SER A 113 -4.46 11.73 -8.61
N GLY A 114 -3.95 12.61 -7.77
CA GLY A 114 -4.63 13.77 -7.20
C GLY A 114 -5.37 13.45 -5.90
N THR A 115 -6.19 14.39 -5.45
CA THR A 115 -7.05 14.24 -4.27
C THR A 115 -8.46 13.84 -4.67
N SER A 116 -9.31 13.46 -3.71
CA SER A 116 -10.72 13.18 -4.01
C SER A 116 -11.47 14.39 -4.56
N ALA A 117 -11.06 15.60 -4.20
CA ALA A 117 -11.67 16.85 -4.68
C ALA A 117 -11.12 17.30 -6.04
N ALA A 118 -9.88 16.93 -6.37
CA ALA A 118 -9.19 17.32 -7.59
C ALA A 118 -8.41 16.12 -8.16
N ALA A 119 -9.15 15.12 -8.63
CA ALA A 119 -8.58 13.93 -9.24
C ALA A 119 -7.94 14.29 -10.60
N VAL A 120 -6.73 13.77 -10.84
CA VAL A 120 -5.96 14.03 -12.06
C VAL A 120 -5.92 12.76 -12.90
N ASN A 121 -6.57 12.80 -14.07
CA ASN A 121 -6.56 11.69 -15.01
C ASN A 121 -5.17 11.55 -15.66
N GLN A 122 -4.71 10.31 -15.81
CA GLN A 122 -3.42 10.03 -16.43
C GLN A 122 -3.45 10.27 -17.94
N ALA A 123 -2.41 10.92 -18.46
CA ALA A 123 -2.26 11.21 -19.89
C ALA A 123 -1.92 9.96 -20.73
N ALA A 124 -1.42 8.91 -20.08
CA ALA A 124 -1.16 7.59 -20.65
C ALA A 124 -1.22 6.55 -19.53
N ALA A 125 -1.28 5.26 -19.86
CA ALA A 125 -1.20 4.21 -18.85
C ALA A 125 0.11 4.33 -18.04
N ARG A 126 0.00 4.19 -16.71
CA ARG A 126 1.12 4.28 -15.78
C ARG A 126 1.21 3.04 -14.90
N THR A 127 2.43 2.74 -14.49
CA THR A 127 2.70 1.75 -13.46
C THR A 127 3.53 2.41 -12.37
N ILE A 128 3.05 2.34 -11.14
CA ILE A 128 3.84 2.63 -9.94
C ILE A 128 3.86 1.38 -9.07
N TYR A 129 4.60 1.41 -7.96
CA TYR A 129 4.71 0.26 -7.08
C TYR A 129 4.46 0.65 -5.63
N LEU A 130 3.70 -0.21 -4.94
CA LEU A 130 3.48 -0.13 -3.51
C LEU A 130 4.28 -1.24 -2.83
N TRP A 131 5.23 -0.84 -1.99
CA TRP A 131 6.01 -1.78 -1.20
C TRP A 131 5.27 -2.06 0.10
N VAL A 132 5.14 -3.34 0.46
CA VAL A 132 4.43 -3.79 1.65
C VAL A 132 5.30 -4.72 2.51
N ARG A 133 5.06 -4.73 3.82
CA ARG A 133 5.72 -5.62 4.78
C ARG A 133 4.76 -6.18 5.82
#